data_AF-A0A453FX64-F1
#
_entry.id   AF-A0A453FX64-F1
#
_cell.length_a   1.000
_cell.length_b   1.000
_cell.length_c   1.000
_cell.angle_alpha   90.00
_cell.angle_beta   90.00
_cell.angle_gamma   90.00
#
_symmetry.space_group_name_H-M   'P 1'
#
loop_
_entity.id
_entity.type
_entity.pdbx_description
1 polymer ?
#
loop_
_entity_poly.entity_id
_entity_poly.type
_entity_poly.pdbx_seq_one_letter_code
_entity_poly.pdbx_strand_id
1 'polypeptide(L)'
;RLGIVGEDGAMRDNFDIGAVVNETDLATDEGATQEPGSVGAGGGNRARIGKFPACPASMREYIPCLDNDEEIRRLPSTERGERFERHCPAKDKALSCLVPAPKGYKAPIPWPRSRDEVWFSNVPHTRLVDDKGGQNWITKAKDKFTFPGGGTQFIHGANQYLDQISQ
;
A
#
# COMPACT_ATOMS: atom_id res chain seq x y z
N ARG A 1 -0.17 -1.03 -15.14
CA ARG A 1 0.57 -0.30 -16.20
C ARG A 1 0.74 1.12 -15.67
N LEU A 2 1.96 1.64 -15.62
CA LEU A 2 2.21 3.04 -15.23
C LEU A 2 2.31 3.88 -16.50
N GLY A 3 1.81 5.10 -16.44
CA GLY A 3 1.76 6.02 -17.57
C GLY A 3 0.79 7.16 -17.33
N ILE A 4 0.87 8.18 -18.17
CA ILE A 4 -0.11 9.27 -18.22
C ILE A 4 -1.21 8.88 -19.21
N VAL A 5 -2.46 9.14 -18.85
CA VAL A 5 -3.60 8.93 -19.74
C VAL A 5 -3.62 10.07 -20.75
N GLY A 6 -3.47 9.75 -22.03
CA GLY A 6 -3.54 10.71 -23.13
C GLY A 6 -4.97 11.18 -23.38
N GLU A 7 -5.12 12.20 -24.24
CA GLU A 7 -6.43 12.73 -24.66
C GLU A 7 -7.31 11.68 -25.36
N ASP A 8 -6.70 10.64 -25.92
CA ASP A 8 -7.37 9.47 -26.50
C ASP A 8 -7.82 8.43 -25.45
N GLY A 9 -7.62 8.71 -24.17
CA GLY A 9 -7.88 7.78 -23.06
C GLY A 9 -6.88 6.62 -22.98
N ALA A 10 -5.87 6.58 -23.86
CA ALA A 10 -4.86 5.53 -23.87
C ALA A 10 -3.73 5.88 -22.90
N MET A 11 -3.27 4.90 -22.12
CA MET A 11 -2.15 5.08 -21.21
C MET A 11 -0.82 5.02 -21.96
N ARG A 12 -0.02 6.08 -21.85
CA ARG A 12 1.30 6.26 -22.50
C ARG A 12 2.40 6.37 -21.44
N ASP A 13 3.56 5.78 -21.71
CA ASP A 13 4.75 5.79 -20.84
C ASP A 13 5.76 6.91 -21.19
N ASN A 14 5.54 7.56 -22.34
CA ASN A 14 6.33 8.67 -22.84
C ASN A 14 5.43 9.90 -23.04
N PHE A 15 5.84 11.04 -22.50
CA PHE A 15 5.10 12.29 -22.61
C PHE A 15 6.05 13.49 -22.70
N ASP A 16 5.57 14.54 -23.33
CA ASP A 16 6.31 15.79 -23.45
C ASP A 16 6.02 16.64 -22.22
N ILE A 17 7.06 17.02 -21.49
CA ILE A 17 6.95 18.00 -20.41
C ILE A 17 7.11 19.37 -21.08
N GLY A 18 6.06 20.18 -21.05
CA GLY A 18 6.13 21.58 -21.48
C GLY A 18 7.24 22.34 -20.73
N ALA A 19 7.71 23.45 -21.30
CA ALA A 19 8.81 24.25 -20.72
C ALA A 19 8.60 24.49 -19.21
N VAL A 20 9.44 23.85 -18.40
CA VAL A 20 9.41 23.92 -16.94
C VAL A 20 9.81 25.33 -16.49
N VAL A 21 8.90 26.01 -15.80
CA VAL A 21 9.25 27.14 -14.93
C VAL A 21 10.02 26.59 -13.72
N ASN A 22 11.24 27.08 -13.56
CA ASN A 22 12.25 26.82 -12.53
C ASN A 22 11.97 25.73 -11.48
N GLU A 23 12.86 24.74 -11.55
CA GLU A 23 13.06 23.52 -10.77
C GLU A 23 13.08 23.71 -9.24
N THR A 24 12.26 22.94 -8.54
CA THR A 24 12.59 22.37 -7.20
C THR A 24 11.81 21.11 -6.82
N ASP A 25 10.74 20.70 -7.54
CA ASP A 25 9.83 19.64 -7.05
C ASP A 25 9.68 18.38 -7.94
N LEU A 26 10.50 18.19 -8.97
CA LEU A 26 10.46 16.97 -9.77
C LEU A 26 11.48 15.96 -9.24
N ALA A 27 10.99 14.88 -8.63
CA ALA A 27 11.78 13.72 -8.24
C ALA A 27 12.31 13.01 -9.51
N THR A 28 13.48 13.44 -9.98
CA THR A 28 14.29 12.66 -10.91
C THR A 28 14.92 11.50 -10.15
N ASP A 29 14.44 10.29 -10.43
CA ASP A 29 15.13 9.05 -10.06
C ASP A 29 16.41 8.96 -10.92
N GLU A 30 17.57 9.25 -10.31
CA GLU A 30 18.88 9.26 -10.99
C GLU A 30 19.41 7.85 -11.36
N GLY A 31 18.52 6.85 -11.48
CA GLY A 31 18.88 5.45 -11.74
C GLY A 31 18.77 5.00 -13.21
N ALA A 32 18.20 5.79 -14.11
CA ALA A 32 17.95 5.35 -15.48
C ALA A 32 19.20 5.55 -16.38
N THR A 33 19.88 4.45 -16.72
CA THR A 33 20.90 4.42 -17.78
C THR A 33 20.27 4.90 -19.10
N GLN A 34 20.75 6.04 -19.62
CA GLN A 34 20.31 6.58 -20.90
C GLN A 34 20.96 5.82 -22.06
N GLU A 35 20.17 5.05 -22.81
CA GLU A 35 20.58 4.57 -24.13
C GLU A 35 20.48 5.73 -25.15
N PRO A 36 21.49 5.93 -26.03
CA PRO A 36 21.54 7.08 -26.92
C PRO A 36 20.61 6.89 -28.11
N GLY A 37 19.52 7.65 -28.17
CA GLY A 37 18.54 7.62 -29.26
C GLY A 37 18.39 8.95 -29.97
N SER A 38 19.03 9.06 -31.14
CA SER A 38 18.85 9.99 -32.28
C SER A 38 18.09 11.30 -32.04
N VAL A 39 18.85 12.40 -32.17
CA VAL A 39 18.41 13.80 -32.25
C VAL A 39 17.44 14.01 -33.42
N GLY A 40 16.22 14.43 -33.11
CA GLY A 40 15.25 15.01 -34.04
C GLY A 40 14.76 16.34 -33.46
N ALA A 41 14.83 17.40 -34.26
CA ALA A 41 14.59 18.78 -33.84
C ALA A 41 13.12 19.02 -33.42
N GLY A 42 12.92 19.31 -32.15
CA GLY A 42 11.67 19.75 -31.52
C GLY A 42 11.91 19.88 -30.02
N GLY A 43 12.13 21.10 -29.53
CA GLY A 43 12.62 21.40 -28.18
C GLY A 43 11.60 21.18 -27.07
N GLY A 44 11.23 19.91 -26.82
CA GLY A 44 10.49 19.47 -25.64
C GLY A 44 11.30 18.44 -24.87
N ASN A 45 11.36 18.58 -23.55
CA ASN A 45 11.98 17.58 -22.68
C ASN A 45 11.05 16.37 -22.63
N ARG A 46 11.40 15.29 -23.34
CA ARG A 46 10.61 14.06 -23.38
C ARG A 46 10.96 13.20 -22.16
N ALA A 47 10.02 13.07 -21.22
CA ALA A 47 10.18 12.20 -20.07
C ALA A 47 9.67 10.79 -20.37
N ARG A 48 10.41 9.79 -19.88
CA ARG A 48 10.03 8.38 -19.93
C ARG A 48 9.87 7.86 -18.52
N ILE A 49 8.75 7.20 -18.23
CA ILE A 49 8.58 6.53 -16.94
C ILE A 49 9.29 5.19 -17.02
N GLY A 50 10.30 5.00 -16.15
CA GLY A 50 10.97 3.71 -15.98
C GLY A 50 9.98 2.61 -15.58
N LYS A 51 10.18 1.39 -16.08
CA LYS A 51 9.37 0.24 -15.70
C LYS A 51 9.94 -0.37 -14.43
N PHE A 52 9.17 -0.34 -13.35
CA PHE A 52 9.53 -1.02 -12.11
C PHE A 52 9.43 -2.55 -12.28
N PRO A 53 10.44 -3.33 -11.86
CA PRO A 53 10.35 -4.78 -11.81
C PRO A 53 9.35 -5.22 -10.72
N ALA A 54 8.90 -6.47 -10.77
CA ALA A 54 8.09 -7.03 -9.68
C ALA A 54 8.98 -7.35 -8.47
N CYS A 55 8.52 -7.02 -7.26
CA CYS A 55 9.19 -7.43 -6.03
C CYS A 55 9.07 -8.95 -5.84
N PRO A 56 9.99 -9.58 -5.08
CA PRO A 56 9.82 -10.94 -4.59
C PRO A 56 8.47 -11.14 -3.89
N ALA A 57 7.88 -12.33 -4.03
CA ALA A 57 6.60 -12.65 -3.39
C ALA A 57 6.63 -12.60 -1.85
N SER A 58 7.82 -12.69 -1.24
CA SER A 58 8.02 -12.52 0.21
C SER A 58 7.78 -11.08 0.67
N MET A 59 7.92 -10.09 -0.21
CA MET A 59 7.71 -8.67 0.13
C MET A 59 6.22 -8.26 0.11
N ARG A 60 5.30 -9.19 -0.12
CA ARG A 60 3.84 -8.91 -0.13
C ARG A 60 3.31 -8.35 1.17
N GLU A 61 3.89 -8.82 2.28
CA GLU A 61 3.48 -8.47 3.63
C GLU A 61 4.45 -7.47 4.27
N TYR A 62 5.44 -6.98 3.52
CA TYR A 62 6.43 -6.05 4.03
C TYR A 62 5.82 -4.66 4.23
N ILE A 63 5.92 -4.14 5.46
CA ILE A 63 5.45 -2.81 5.84
C ILE A 63 6.67 -1.95 6.16
N PRO A 64 7.15 -1.10 5.23
CA PRO A 64 8.47 -0.45 5.34
C PRO A 64 8.77 0.25 6.67
N CYS A 65 7.78 0.93 7.25
CA CYS A 65 7.98 1.69 8.49
C CYS A 65 7.71 0.90 9.78
N LEU A 66 7.19 -0.34 9.67
CA LEU A 66 6.93 -1.22 10.82
C LEU A 66 7.90 -2.42 10.84
N ASP A 67 8.36 -2.87 9.69
CA ASP A 67 9.32 -3.97 9.53
C ASP A 67 10.76 -3.42 9.48
N ASN A 68 11.12 -2.64 10.50
CA ASN A 68 12.36 -1.87 10.63
C ASN A 68 13.41 -2.60 11.50
N ASP A 69 13.58 -3.90 11.30
CA ASP A 69 14.51 -4.76 12.06
C ASP A 69 15.94 -4.21 12.12
N GLU A 70 16.43 -3.60 11.03
CA GLU A 70 17.76 -2.97 10.98
C GLU A 70 17.87 -1.80 11.96
N GLU A 71 16.81 -0.99 12.07
CA GLU A 71 16.79 0.18 12.94
C GLU A 71 16.62 -0.23 14.40
N ILE A 72 15.74 -1.19 14.67
CA ILE A 72 15.55 -1.76 16.01
C ILE A 72 16.88 -2.32 16.55
N ARG A 73 17.69 -2.97 15.71
CA ARG A 73 19.02 -3.47 16.10
C ARG A 73 20.04 -2.39 16.42
N ARG A 74 19.85 -1.16 15.94
CA ARG A 74 20.73 -0.02 16.21
C ARG A 74 20.35 0.73 17.47
N LEU A 75 19.11 0.55 17.96
CA LEU A 75 18.65 1.20 19.17
C LEU A 75 19.47 0.75 20.38
N PRO A 76 19.89 1.68 21.26
CA PRO A 76 20.65 1.34 22.47
C PRO A 76 19.82 0.58 23.51
N SER A 77 18.48 0.75 23.50
CA SER A 77 17.53 0.03 24.34
C SER A 77 16.17 -0.07 23.63
N THR A 78 15.36 -1.05 24.03
CA THR A 78 13.97 -1.24 23.58
C THR A 78 12.98 -1.34 24.76
N GLU A 79 13.44 -1.00 25.96
CA GLU A 79 12.71 -1.20 27.21
C GLU A 79 11.45 -0.32 27.33
N ARG A 80 11.44 0.88 26.73
CA ARG A 80 10.31 1.81 26.80
C ARG A 80 9.40 1.73 25.58
N GLY A 81 9.64 0.76 24.69
CA GLY A 81 8.83 0.54 23.51
C GLY A 81 9.36 1.22 22.25
N GLU A 82 10.63 1.65 22.24
CA GLU A 82 11.30 2.25 21.08
C GLU A 82 11.22 1.34 19.84
N ARG A 83 11.19 0.01 20.04
CA ARG A 83 10.99 -0.97 18.96
C ARG A 83 9.64 -0.89 18.23
N PHE A 84 8.66 -0.19 18.81
CA PHE A 84 7.34 0.00 18.22
C PHE A 84 7.20 1.36 17.52
N GLU A 85 8.23 2.19 17.57
CA GLU A 85 8.28 3.44 16.84
C GLU A 85 8.43 3.20 15.34
N ARG A 86 7.84 4.09 14.55
CA ARG A 86 7.85 3.97 13.09
C ARG A 86 9.14 4.56 12.55
N HIS A 87 10.05 3.71 12.08
CA HIS A 87 11.23 4.16 11.34
C HIS A 87 11.12 3.73 9.88
N CYS A 88 10.83 4.69 9.01
CA CYS A 88 10.74 4.43 7.58
C CYS A 88 12.15 4.39 6.95
N PRO A 89 12.37 3.58 5.91
CA PRO A 89 13.62 3.57 5.16
C PRO A 89 13.93 4.94 4.58
N ALA A 90 15.21 5.29 4.54
CA ALA A 90 15.69 6.45 3.79
C ALA A 90 15.44 6.24 2.28
N LYS A 91 15.48 7.33 1.50
CA LYS A 91 15.10 7.33 0.07
C LYS A 91 15.90 6.32 -0.76
N ASP A 92 17.18 6.16 -0.46
CA ASP A 92 18.10 5.19 -1.08
C ASP A 92 17.73 3.72 -0.80
N LYS A 93 17.01 3.47 0.29
CA LYS A 93 16.51 2.14 0.69
C LYS A 93 15.02 1.94 0.40
N ALA A 94 14.37 2.89 -0.28
CA ALA A 94 12.98 2.75 -0.65
C ALA A 94 12.81 1.62 -1.68
N LEU A 95 11.64 0.96 -1.65
CA LEU A 95 11.34 -0.10 -2.60
C LEU A 95 11.14 0.48 -4.01
N SER A 96 12.07 0.15 -4.92
CA SER A 96 11.96 0.46 -6.35
C SER A 96 11.41 -0.73 -7.15
N CYS A 97 10.32 -1.34 -6.67
CA CYS A 97 9.66 -2.46 -7.34
C CYS A 97 8.13 -2.48 -7.07
N LEU A 98 7.38 -3.17 -7.93
CA LEU A 98 5.94 -3.37 -7.78
C LEU A 98 5.66 -4.60 -6.92
N VAL A 99 5.02 -4.39 -5.76
CA VAL A 99 4.62 -5.48 -4.87
C VAL A 99 3.56 -6.36 -5.55
N PRO A 100 3.81 -7.68 -5.72
CA PRO A 100 2.89 -8.53 -6.46
C PRO A 100 1.63 -8.83 -5.66
N ALA A 101 0.45 -8.79 -6.28
CA ALA A 101 -0.79 -9.19 -5.62
C ALA A 101 -0.72 -10.66 -5.11
N PRO A 102 -1.42 -10.99 -4.01
CA PRO A 102 -1.58 -12.37 -3.54
C PRO A 102 -2.15 -13.30 -4.61
N LYS A 103 -1.87 -14.60 -4.47
CA LYS A 103 -2.39 -15.61 -5.40
C LYS A 103 -3.92 -15.68 -5.27
N GLY A 104 -4.62 -15.51 -6.39
CA GLY A 104 -6.09 -15.52 -6.41
C GLY A 104 -6.72 -14.21 -5.93
N TYR A 105 -5.96 -13.11 -5.91
CA TYR A 105 -6.51 -11.78 -5.63
C TYR A 105 -7.73 -11.48 -6.51
N LYS A 106 -8.78 -10.97 -5.88
CA LYS A 106 -10.04 -10.59 -6.51
C LYS A 106 -10.20 -9.07 -6.49
N ALA A 107 -10.97 -8.54 -7.43
CA ALA A 107 -11.35 -7.13 -7.40
C ALA A 107 -11.99 -6.76 -6.04
N PRO A 108 -11.59 -5.64 -5.41
CA PRO A 108 -12.17 -5.20 -4.15
C PRO A 108 -13.70 -5.11 -4.23
N ILE A 109 -14.35 -5.41 -3.10
CA ILE A 109 -15.80 -5.27 -2.99
C ILE A 109 -16.13 -3.77 -3.06
N PRO A 110 -17.15 -3.34 -3.82
CA PRO A 110 -17.53 -1.93 -3.85
C PRO A 110 -18.10 -1.45 -2.50
N TRP A 111 -17.85 -0.18 -2.18
CA TRP A 111 -18.52 0.51 -1.09
C TRP A 111 -20.05 0.57 -1.35
N PRO A 112 -20.93 0.47 -0.34
CA PRO A 112 -20.66 0.39 1.11
C PRO A 112 -20.40 -1.00 1.65
N ARG A 113 -20.59 -2.05 0.84
CA ARG A 113 -20.51 -3.44 1.28
C ARG A 113 -19.11 -3.83 1.77
N SER A 114 -18.06 -3.20 1.22
CA SER A 114 -16.68 -3.40 1.69
C SER A 114 -16.41 -2.95 3.12
N ARG A 115 -17.34 -2.22 3.76
CA ARG A 115 -17.27 -1.92 5.19
C ARG A 115 -17.38 -3.20 6.02
N ASP A 116 -18.24 -4.12 5.60
CA ASP A 116 -18.67 -5.26 6.40
C ASP A 116 -18.06 -6.58 5.87
N GLU A 117 -17.50 -6.59 4.66
CA GLU A 117 -16.86 -7.79 4.10
C GLU A 117 -15.65 -7.50 3.18
N VAL A 118 -14.69 -8.42 3.19
CA VAL A 118 -13.53 -8.42 2.27
C VAL A 118 -13.21 -9.86 1.82
N TRP A 119 -12.67 -10.03 0.62
CA TRP A 119 -12.25 -11.35 0.14
C TRP A 119 -11.10 -11.91 0.97
N PHE A 120 -11.23 -13.17 1.41
CA PHE A 120 -10.14 -13.89 2.10
C PHE A 120 -8.89 -13.97 1.23
N SER A 121 -9.05 -14.18 -0.08
CA SER A 121 -7.94 -14.26 -1.04
C SER A 121 -7.13 -12.97 -1.18
N ASN A 122 -7.69 -11.83 -0.75
CA ASN A 122 -6.99 -10.54 -0.79
C ASN A 122 -6.14 -10.31 0.46
N VAL A 123 -6.46 -10.97 1.57
CA VAL A 123 -5.73 -10.90 2.85
C VAL A 123 -5.68 -12.31 3.45
N PRO A 124 -4.88 -13.25 2.93
CA PRO A 124 -5.00 -14.68 3.22
C PRO A 124 -4.40 -15.07 4.60
N HIS A 125 -4.79 -14.40 5.68
CA HIS A 125 -4.27 -14.59 7.04
C HIS A 125 -5.40 -14.83 8.04
N THR A 126 -5.40 -15.98 8.72
CA THR A 126 -6.44 -16.29 9.72
C THR A 126 -6.11 -15.81 11.13
N ARG A 127 -4.86 -15.41 11.40
CA ARG A 127 -4.38 -15.06 12.74
C ARG A 127 -5.27 -14.04 13.46
N LEU A 128 -5.78 -13.04 12.73
CA LEU A 128 -6.69 -12.05 13.33
C LEU A 128 -8.03 -12.67 13.75
N VAL A 129 -8.54 -13.64 13.00
CA VAL A 129 -9.74 -14.41 13.41
C VAL A 129 -9.44 -15.29 14.62
N ASP A 130 -8.25 -15.89 14.67
CA ASP A 130 -7.84 -16.73 15.79
C ASP A 130 -7.68 -15.90 17.08
N ASP A 131 -7.11 -14.70 16.97
CA ASP A 131 -6.83 -13.81 18.12
C ASP A 131 -8.02 -12.94 18.53
N LYS A 132 -8.90 -12.56 17.58
CA LYS A 132 -9.98 -11.56 17.79
C LYS A 132 -11.38 -12.01 17.37
N GLY A 133 -11.54 -13.22 16.82
CA GLY A 133 -12.84 -13.73 16.40
C GLY A 133 -13.85 -13.88 17.55
N GLY A 134 -13.36 -14.19 18.76
CA GLY A 134 -14.20 -14.27 19.96
C GLY A 134 -14.82 -12.94 20.43
N GLN A 135 -14.35 -11.80 19.90
CA GLN A 135 -14.86 -10.46 20.22
C GLN A 135 -15.91 -9.96 19.20
N ASN A 136 -16.42 -10.85 18.34
CA ASN A 136 -17.28 -10.51 17.20
C ASN A 136 -16.69 -9.42 16.29
N TRP A 137 -15.37 -9.32 16.24
CA TRP A 137 -14.67 -8.28 15.48
C TRP A 137 -14.47 -8.69 14.02
N ILE A 138 -14.10 -9.95 13.80
CA ILE A 138 -13.90 -10.52 12.47
C ILE A 138 -14.30 -11.99 12.48
N THR A 139 -14.97 -12.46 11.44
CA THR A 139 -15.27 -13.88 11.26
C THR A 139 -14.95 -14.31 9.83
N LYS A 140 -14.47 -15.54 9.65
CA LYS A 140 -14.23 -16.10 8.31
C LYS A 140 -15.50 -16.80 7.80
N ALA A 141 -16.18 -16.18 6.87
CA ALA A 141 -17.35 -16.73 6.19
C ALA A 141 -16.97 -17.26 4.80
N LYS A 142 -16.59 -18.55 4.73
CA LYS A 142 -16.15 -19.23 3.50
C LYS A 142 -14.98 -18.52 2.81
N ASP A 143 -15.24 -17.75 1.74
CA ASP A 143 -14.26 -17.05 0.91
C ASP A 143 -14.14 -15.56 1.25
N LYS A 144 -14.79 -15.10 2.32
CA LYS A 144 -14.72 -13.73 2.83
C LYS A 144 -14.41 -13.68 4.31
N PHE A 145 -13.83 -12.57 4.73
CA PHE A 145 -13.98 -12.10 6.10
C PHE A 145 -15.19 -11.20 6.18
N THR A 146 -15.91 -11.31 7.29
CA THR A 146 -17.00 -10.42 7.67
C THR A 146 -16.66 -9.72 8.97
N PHE A 147 -17.10 -8.46 9.11
CA PHE A 147 -16.89 -7.61 10.26
C PHE A 147 -18.25 -7.32 10.90
N PRO A 148 -18.66 -8.10 11.91
CA PRO A 148 -20.01 -8.00 12.50
C PRO A 148 -20.28 -6.69 13.24
N GLY A 149 -19.25 -5.86 13.47
CA GLY A 149 -19.37 -4.61 14.22
C GLY A 149 -19.19 -4.77 15.74
N GLY A 150 -18.70 -5.93 16.22
CA GLY A 150 -18.22 -6.10 17.59
C GLY A 150 -16.83 -5.46 17.74
N GLY A 151 -16.71 -4.49 18.63
CA GLY A 151 -15.42 -3.91 18.99
C GLY A 151 -14.72 -4.74 20.07
N THR A 152 -13.45 -4.43 20.35
CA THR A 152 -12.76 -5.02 21.50
C THR A 152 -13.39 -4.61 22.83
N GLN A 153 -13.99 -3.42 22.87
CA GLN A 153 -14.66 -2.85 24.04
C GLN A 153 -16.17 -3.17 24.07
N PHE A 154 -16.79 -3.30 22.90
CA PHE A 154 -18.23 -3.51 22.75
C PHE A 154 -18.47 -4.81 21.98
N ILE A 155 -18.50 -5.94 22.68
CA ILE A 155 -18.68 -7.29 22.10
C ILE A 155 -20.00 -7.45 21.32
N HIS A 156 -20.98 -6.59 21.59
CA HIS A 156 -22.27 -6.53 20.89
C HIS A 156 -22.43 -5.26 20.04
N GLY A 157 -21.33 -4.54 19.81
CA GLY A 157 -21.30 -3.29 19.07
C GLY A 157 -21.69 -2.08 19.91
N ALA A 158 -21.26 -0.91 19.44
CA ALA A 158 -21.48 0.36 20.15
C ALA A 158 -22.98 0.73 20.24
N ASN A 159 -23.81 0.31 19.27
CA ASN A 159 -25.23 0.64 19.26
C ASN A 159 -25.96 0.14 20.51
N GLN A 160 -25.68 -1.09 20.95
CA GLN A 160 -26.33 -1.62 22.16
C GLN A 160 -25.91 -0.84 23.42
N TYR A 161 -24.67 -0.36 23.46
CA TYR A 161 -24.21 0.53 24.53
C TYR A 161 -24.92 1.89 24.48
N LEU A 162 -25.08 2.48 23.29
CA LEU A 162 -25.83 3.72 23.10
C LEU A 162 -27.28 3.59 23.57
N ASP A 163 -27.94 2.46 23.27
CA ASP A 163 -29.30 2.19 23.71
C ASP A 163 -29.41 2.14 25.24
N GLN A 164 -28.43 1.52 25.92
CA GLN A 164 -28.39 1.42 27.38
C GLN A 164 -28.22 2.77 28.07
N ILE A 165 -27.38 3.67 27.54
CA ILE A 165 -27.15 4.99 28.15
C ILE A 165 -28.23 6.02 27.79
N SER A 166 -29.08 5.72 26.81
CA SER A 166 -30.17 6.59 26.40
C SER A 166 -31.44 6.43 27.25
N GLN A 167 -31.44 5.46 28.18
CA GLN A 167 -32.46 5.23 29.20
C GLN A 167 -32.16 6.00 30.48
#